data_AF-A0AAW1X7N7-F1
#
_entry.id   AF-A0AAW1X7N7-F1
#
_cell.length_a   1.000
_cell.length_b   1.000
_cell.length_c   1.000
_cell.angle_alpha   90.00
_cell.angle_beta   90.00
_cell.angle_gamma   90.00
#
_symmetry.space_group_name_H-M   'P 1'
#
loop_
_entity.id
_entity.type
_entity.pdbx_description
1 polymer ?
#
loop_
_entity_poly.entity_id
_entity_poly.type
_entity_poly.pdbx_seq_one_letter_code
_entity_poly.pdbx_strand_id
1 'polypeptide(L)'
;MYVTEKGLIFNNLSPHLFVKKNGRGFGTTLAKRRDLPENSRTQQGPLRVSNTILARSVVAVLGLGFIDAGYSGDWSRIGVISKESEDLLKVAAFLVVPLCLFLIFSFSEEQED
;
A
#
# COMPACT_ATOMS: atom_id res chain seq x y z
N MET A 1 -42.36 -3.42 24.28
CA MET A 1 -40.95 -2.99 24.12
C MET A 1 -40.46 -3.57 22.81
N TYR A 2 -40.43 -2.78 21.75
CA TYR A 2 -40.13 -3.24 20.40
C TYR A 2 -38.62 -3.40 20.25
N VAL A 3 -38.14 -4.65 20.31
CA VAL A 3 -36.78 -5.01 19.93
C VAL A 3 -36.76 -5.14 18.40
N THR A 4 -36.03 -4.24 17.75
CA THR A 4 -35.87 -4.21 16.30
C THR A 4 -34.60 -4.98 15.96
N GLU A 5 -34.75 -6.24 15.58
CA GLU A 5 -33.70 -7.02 14.94
C GLU A 5 -33.77 -6.74 13.43
N LYS A 6 -32.75 -6.09 12.86
CA LYS A 6 -32.60 -5.93 11.41
C LYS A 6 -31.24 -6.44 11.01
N GLY A 7 -31.19 -7.74 10.72
CA GLY A 7 -30.08 -8.37 10.03
C GLY A 7 -29.93 -7.78 8.64
N LEU A 8 -28.74 -7.30 8.30
CA LEU A 8 -28.40 -6.90 6.94
C LEU A 8 -27.94 -8.15 6.18
N ILE A 9 -28.84 -8.65 5.35
CA ILE A 9 -28.62 -9.72 4.38
C ILE A 9 -27.62 -9.22 3.34
N PHE A 10 -26.43 -9.82 3.29
CA PHE A 10 -25.46 -9.60 2.23
C PHE A 10 -26.01 -10.17 0.92
N ASN A 11 -26.20 -9.29 -0.06
CA ASN A 11 -26.68 -9.64 -1.39
C ASN A 11 -25.62 -10.42 -2.19
N ASN A 12 -26.10 -11.49 -2.81
CA ASN A 12 -25.48 -12.31 -3.85
C ASN A 12 -24.65 -11.51 -4.87
N LEU A 13 -23.31 -11.64 -4.83
CA LEU A 13 -22.47 -11.44 -6.01
C LEU A 13 -21.97 -12.81 -6.50
N SER A 14 -22.56 -13.23 -7.62
CA SER A 14 -22.18 -14.40 -8.41
C SER A 14 -20.74 -14.27 -8.94
N PRO A 15 -19.87 -15.29 -8.81
CA PRO A 15 -18.56 -15.28 -9.44
C PRO A 15 -18.69 -15.84 -10.86
N HIS A 16 -19.25 -15.07 -11.78
CA HIS A 16 -19.09 -15.36 -13.20
C HIS A 16 -17.80 -14.68 -13.69
N LEU A 17 -16.68 -15.38 -13.55
CA LEU A 17 -15.51 -15.15 -14.39
C LEU A 17 -15.31 -16.38 -15.26
N PHE A 18 -15.96 -16.35 -16.42
CA PHE A 18 -15.72 -17.28 -17.51
C PHE A 18 -14.33 -17.00 -18.12
N VAL A 19 -13.28 -17.54 -17.51
CA VAL A 19 -11.95 -17.60 -18.15
C VAL A 19 -11.91 -18.84 -19.04
N LYS A 20 -12.32 -18.66 -20.29
CA LYS A 20 -12.11 -19.62 -21.38
C LYS A 20 -10.61 -19.74 -21.65
N LYS A 21 -9.94 -20.67 -20.97
CA LYS A 21 -8.55 -21.04 -21.26
C LYS A 21 -8.55 -22.22 -22.23
N ASN A 22 -8.48 -21.91 -23.53
CA ASN A 22 -8.19 -22.90 -24.55
C ASN A 22 -6.84 -23.55 -24.25
N GLY A 23 -6.81 -24.88 -24.29
CA GLY A 23 -5.71 -25.70 -23.82
C GLY A 23 -4.37 -25.39 -24.48
N ARG A 24 -3.32 -25.44 -23.67
CA ARG A 24 -2.01 -25.91 -24.10
C ARG A 24 -1.31 -26.51 -22.89
N GLY A 25 -1.03 -27.82 -22.98
CA GLY A 25 -0.48 -28.62 -21.90
C GLY A 25 0.81 -28.03 -21.34
N PHE A 26 0.94 -28.13 -20.02
CA PHE A 26 2.17 -27.78 -19.30
C PHE A 26 3.19 -28.89 -19.53
N GLY A 27 3.85 -28.85 -20.67
CA GLY A 27 5.02 -29.69 -20.96
C GLY A 27 6.26 -29.03 -20.37
N THR A 28 6.75 -29.53 -19.25
CA THR A 28 8.08 -29.19 -18.74
C THR A 28 9.12 -29.74 -19.71
N THR A 29 9.54 -28.91 -20.67
CA THR A 29 10.68 -29.23 -21.54
C THR A 29 11.94 -28.70 -20.86
N LEU A 30 12.62 -29.61 -20.17
CA LEU A 30 13.97 -29.41 -19.63
C LEU A 30 14.92 -29.20 -20.82
N ALA A 31 15.24 -27.93 -21.13
CA ALA A 31 16.21 -27.60 -22.16
C ALA A 31 17.64 -27.90 -21.63
N LYS A 32 18.29 -28.87 -22.28
CA LYS A 32 19.68 -29.30 -22.08
C LYS A 32 20.63 -28.09 -22.08
N ARG A 33 21.37 -27.88 -20.96
CA ARG A 33 22.42 -26.87 -20.83
C ARG A 33 23.41 -26.99 -22.00
N ARG A 34 23.61 -25.88 -22.73
CA ARG A 34 24.83 -25.60 -23.48
C ARG A 34 25.58 -24.51 -22.75
N ASP A 35 26.85 -24.76 -22.55
CA ASP A 35 27.80 -23.90 -21.84
C ASP A 35 27.85 -22.50 -22.49
N LEU A 36 27.48 -21.50 -21.71
CA LEU A 36 27.55 -20.08 -22.05
C LEU A 36 28.54 -19.43 -21.06
N PRO A 37 29.47 -18.57 -21.50
CA PRO A 37 30.57 -18.14 -20.66
C PRO A 37 30.05 -17.28 -19.51
N GLU A 38 30.56 -17.61 -18.33
CA GLU A 38 30.36 -16.95 -17.06
C GLU A 38 30.95 -15.53 -17.09
N ASN A 39 30.15 -14.55 -17.53
CA ASN A 39 30.40 -13.15 -17.20
C ASN A 39 29.15 -12.28 -17.42
N SER A 40 28.16 -12.42 -16.55
CA SER A 40 27.28 -11.29 -16.24
C SER A 40 27.58 -10.88 -14.82
N ARG A 41 28.56 -9.99 -14.65
CA ARG A 41 28.61 -9.13 -13.47
C ARG A 41 27.22 -8.54 -13.29
N THR A 42 26.47 -9.03 -12.33
CA THR A 42 25.28 -8.36 -11.81
C THR A 42 25.77 -7.09 -11.12
N GLN A 43 26.14 -6.08 -11.90
CA GLN A 43 26.24 -4.73 -11.38
C GLN A 43 24.81 -4.29 -11.13
N GLN A 44 24.38 -4.47 -9.88
CA GLN A 44 23.28 -3.69 -9.33
C GLN A 44 23.71 -2.23 -9.42
N GLY A 45 23.43 -1.59 -10.56
CA GLY A 45 23.61 -0.15 -10.72
C GLY A 45 22.76 0.56 -9.66
N PRO A 46 23.14 1.79 -9.24
CA PRO A 46 22.40 2.53 -8.23
C PRO A 46 20.93 2.63 -8.64
N LEU A 47 20.02 2.19 -7.76
CA LEU A 47 18.57 2.26 -7.97
C LEU A 47 18.16 3.72 -8.17
N ARG A 48 17.97 4.11 -9.44
CA ARG A 48 17.51 5.44 -9.83
C ARG A 48 15.99 5.50 -9.63
N VAL A 49 15.57 5.93 -8.45
CA VAL A 49 14.17 6.28 -8.17
C VAL A 49 13.86 7.68 -8.71
N SER A 50 12.68 7.88 -9.27
CA SER A 50 12.24 9.22 -9.67
C SER A 50 11.95 10.08 -8.45
N ASN A 51 12.19 11.39 -8.57
CA ASN A 51 11.88 12.35 -7.51
C ASN A 51 10.40 12.30 -7.11
N THR A 52 9.51 12.00 -8.06
CA THR A 52 8.08 11.81 -7.81
C THR A 52 7.79 10.63 -6.88
N ILE A 53 8.43 9.48 -7.08
CA ILE A 53 8.26 8.29 -6.22
C ILE A 53 8.79 8.59 -4.83
N LEU A 54 9.93 9.28 -4.73
CA LEU A 54 10.49 9.70 -3.45
C LEU A 54 9.54 10.66 -2.72
N ALA A 55 9.01 11.67 -3.40
CA ALA A 55 8.06 12.62 -2.82
C ALA A 55 6.80 11.92 -2.32
N ARG A 56 6.20 11.03 -3.12
CA ARG A 56 5.04 10.22 -2.69
C ARG A 56 5.36 9.35 -1.49
N SER A 57 6.55 8.75 -1.46
CA SER A 57 6.99 7.90 -0.35
C SER A 57 7.11 8.70 0.95
N VAL A 58 7.72 9.89 0.90
CA VAL A 58 7.84 10.78 2.06
C VAL A 58 6.46 11.20 2.57
N VAL A 59 5.55 11.60 1.67
CA VAL A 59 4.19 12.01 2.04
C VAL A 59 3.39 10.83 2.60
N ALA A 60 3.52 9.64 2.02
CA ALA A 60 2.87 8.43 2.50
C ALA A 60 3.35 8.05 3.90
N VAL A 61 4.66 8.08 4.15
CA VAL A 61 5.24 7.81 5.47
C VAL A 61 4.80 8.85 6.49
N LEU A 62 4.72 10.13 6.09
CA LEU A 62 4.20 11.19 6.96
C LEU A 62 2.75 10.90 7.38
N GLY A 63 1.85 10.65 6.42
CA GLY A 63 0.45 10.36 6.70
C GLY A 63 0.27 9.09 7.54
N LEU A 64 1.03 8.03 7.24
CA LEU A 64 1.02 6.79 8.02
C LEU A 64 1.53 7.00 9.44
N GLY A 65 2.55 7.85 9.63
CA GLY A 65 3.10 8.18 10.95
C GLY A 65 2.08 8.88 11.85
N PHE A 66 1.22 9.75 11.31
CA PHE A 66 0.12 10.35 12.08
C PHE A 66 -0.90 9.31 12.54
N ILE A 67 -1.21 8.31 11.70
CA ILE A 67 -2.10 7.20 12.07
C ILE A 67 -1.46 6.36 13.18
N ASP A 68 -0.21 5.95 12.99
CA ASP A 68 0.51 5.14 13.98
C ASP A 68 0.64 5.87 15.33
N ALA A 69 1.12 7.11 15.30
CA ALA A 69 1.33 7.87 16.53
C ALA A 69 0.01 8.29 17.22
N GLY A 70 -1.04 8.57 16.44
CA GLY A 70 -2.35 8.94 16.97
C GLY A 70 -3.18 7.75 17.45
N TYR A 71 -3.20 6.63 16.72
CA TYR A 71 -4.15 5.53 16.96
C TYR A 71 -3.56 4.26 17.56
N SER A 72 -2.23 4.09 17.62
CA SER A 72 -1.63 2.91 18.26
C SER A 72 -1.84 2.92 19.78
N GLY A 73 -2.03 4.09 20.41
CA GLY A 73 -2.33 4.21 21.85
C GLY A 73 -1.20 3.78 22.80
N ASP A 74 -0.12 3.22 22.26
CA ASP A 74 1.05 2.76 23.00
C ASP A 74 2.07 3.89 23.25
N TRP A 75 2.05 4.96 22.45
CA TRP A 75 2.97 6.08 22.60
C TRP A 75 2.77 6.85 23.91
N SER A 76 1.52 7.05 24.35
CA SER A 76 1.24 7.62 25.67
C SER A 76 1.49 6.64 26.82
N ARG A 77 1.38 5.32 26.57
CA ARG A 77 1.65 4.26 27.57
C ARG A 77 3.14 4.09 27.85
N ILE A 78 3.97 4.18 26.82
CA ILE A 78 5.44 4.17 26.94
C ILE A 78 5.94 5.49 27.57
N GLY A 79 5.12 6.55 27.51
CA GLY A 79 5.44 7.86 28.08
C GLY A 79 6.33 8.72 27.18
N VAL A 80 6.42 8.41 25.88
CA VAL A 80 7.15 9.23 24.91
C VAL A 80 6.40 10.54 24.64
N ILE A 81 5.07 10.48 24.66
CA ILE A 81 4.18 11.62 24.47
C ILE A 81 3.10 11.64 25.55
N SER A 82 2.51 12.81 25.84
CA SER A 82 1.42 12.91 26.81
C SER A 82 0.10 12.41 26.22
N LYS A 83 -0.86 12.07 27.08
CA LYS A 83 -2.20 11.66 26.63
C LYS A 83 -2.89 12.76 25.83
N GLU A 84 -2.75 14.02 26.24
CA GLU A 84 -3.33 15.13 25.47
C GLU A 84 -2.73 15.24 24.07
N SER A 85 -1.41 15.04 23.93
CA SER A 85 -0.76 15.11 22.62
C SER A 85 -1.17 13.95 21.69
N GLU A 86 -1.38 12.74 22.23
CA GLU A 86 -1.94 11.62 21.48
C GLU A 86 -3.35 11.95 20.95
N ASP A 87 -4.18 12.56 21.79
CA ASP A 87 -5.54 12.95 21.39
C ASP A 87 -5.53 14.09 20.36
N LEU A 88 -4.63 15.07 20.49
CA LEU A 88 -4.40 16.07 19.44
C LEU A 88 -3.96 15.41 18.13
N LEU A 89 -3.11 14.38 18.20
CA LEU A 89 -2.58 13.70 17.02
C LEU A 89 -3.66 12.89 16.29
N LYS A 90 -4.60 12.28 17.03
CA LYS A 90 -5.81 11.67 16.45
C LYS A 90 -6.64 12.68 15.66
N VAL A 91 -6.87 13.86 16.25
CA VAL A 91 -7.63 14.93 15.58
C VAL A 91 -6.86 15.44 14.36
N ALA A 92 -5.55 15.65 14.49
CA ALA A 92 -4.71 16.07 13.38
C ALA A 92 -4.70 15.05 12.23
N ALA A 93 -4.78 13.75 12.52
CA ALA A 93 -4.84 12.71 11.49
C ALA A 93 -6.06 12.88 10.56
N PHE A 94 -7.20 13.39 11.04
CA PHE A 94 -8.36 13.69 10.18
C PHE A 94 -8.10 14.77 9.14
N LEU A 95 -7.13 15.66 9.37
CA LEU A 95 -6.72 16.70 8.41
C LEU A 95 -5.54 16.22 7.56
N VAL A 96 -4.51 15.68 8.24
CA VAL A 96 -3.23 15.35 7.61
C VAL A 96 -3.36 14.16 6.68
N VAL A 97 -4.12 13.12 7.04
CA VAL A 97 -4.24 11.92 6.19
C VAL A 97 -4.94 12.23 4.87
N PRO A 98 -6.11 12.90 4.82
CA PRO A 98 -6.71 13.30 3.54
C PRO A 98 -5.81 14.22 2.72
N LEU A 99 -5.10 15.15 3.35
CA LEU A 99 -4.14 16.01 2.68
C LEU A 99 -2.98 15.20 2.06
N CYS A 100 -2.43 14.23 2.79
CA CYS A 100 -1.37 13.35 2.28
C CYS A 100 -1.87 12.52 1.09
N LEU A 101 -3.08 11.97 1.16
CA LEU A 101 -3.69 11.25 0.04
C LEU A 101 -3.85 12.16 -1.18
N PHE A 102 -4.37 13.37 -0.99
CA PHE A 102 -4.49 14.37 -2.05
C PHE A 102 -3.15 14.64 -2.72
N LEU A 103 -2.10 14.94 -1.96
CA LEU A 103 -0.75 15.20 -2.47
C LEU A 103 -0.16 14.01 -3.24
N ILE A 104 -0.36 12.77 -2.75
CA ILE A 104 0.10 11.56 -3.44
C ILE A 104 -0.55 11.43 -4.83
N PHE A 105 -1.85 11.74 -4.94
CA PHE A 105 -2.56 11.71 -6.22
C PHE A 105 -2.16 12.88 -7.13
N SER A 106 -1.98 14.09 -6.58
CA SER A 106 -1.54 15.27 -7.35
C SER A 106 -0.15 15.06 -7.97
N PHE A 107 0.80 14.47 -7.25
CA PHE A 107 2.10 14.09 -7.81
C PHE A 107 2.01 12.96 -8.83
N SER A 108 0.82 12.44 -9.15
CA SER A 108 0.62 11.42 -10.18
C SER A 108 0.34 11.93 -11.58
N GLU A 109 0.07 13.22 -11.74
CA GLU A 109 -0.19 13.81 -13.05
C GLU A 109 1.07 14.42 -13.69
N GLU A 110 2.14 14.71 -12.93
CA GLU A 110 3.38 15.36 -13.42
C GLU A 110 4.40 14.41 -14.10
N GLN A 111 3.97 13.29 -14.72
CA GLN A 111 4.86 12.40 -15.49
C GLN A 111 4.48 12.29 -16.97
N GLU A 112 4.15 13.40 -17.60
CA GLU A 112 4.15 13.53 -19.06
C GLU A 112 5.20 14.57 -19.48
N ASP A 113 6.34 14.07 -19.96
CA ASP A 113 7.26 14.73 -20.89
C ASP A 113 7.94 13.64 -21.77
#